data_AF-A0A2V7MGY5-F1
#
_entry.id   AF-A0A2V7MGY5-F1
#
_cell.length_a   1.000
_cell.length_b   1.000
_cell.length_c   1.000
_cell.angle_alpha   90.00
_cell.angle_beta   90.00
_cell.angle_gamma   90.00
#
_symmetry.space_group_name_H-M   'P 1'
#
loop_
_entity.id
_entity.type
_entity.pdbx_description
1 polymer ?
#
loop_
_entity_poly.entity_id
_entity_poly.type
_entity_poly.pdbx_seq_one_letter_code
_entity_poly.pdbx_strand_id
1 'polypeptide(L)'
;MTFRHKLAHRLALLRDRAVAVAVAGLALLWVASCERPLTVTEPNPSVAQLVVSPNVVTLQQNQSQDFTAVGFTTTGDSAQIGVTWSVTGGTIDTSSSGKRHYGHYKNASCGNFKVAATSHPGSKSDTANVTVTCAPSPVASVSVAPPSATVPV
;
A
#
# COMPACT_ATOMS: atom_id res chain seq x y z
N MET A 1 -0.49 49.51 69.95
CA MET A 1 -0.19 49.62 68.51
C MET A 1 -0.42 48.27 67.79
N THR A 2 -1.69 47.82 67.65
CA THR A 2 -2.01 46.44 67.18
C THR A 2 -2.95 46.40 65.97
N PHE A 3 -3.50 47.53 65.52
CA PHE A 3 -4.42 47.58 64.38
C PHE A 3 -3.73 47.57 63.01
N ARG A 4 -2.52 48.14 62.89
CA ARG A 4 -1.76 48.14 61.62
C ARG A 4 -1.33 46.75 61.17
N HIS A 5 -1.09 45.83 62.11
CA HIS A 5 -0.61 44.49 61.79
C HIS A 5 -1.70 43.59 61.19
N LYS A 6 -2.96 43.72 61.66
CA LYS A 6 -4.10 42.96 61.13
C LYS A 6 -4.52 43.41 59.72
N LEU A 7 -4.36 44.69 59.39
CA LEU A 7 -4.67 45.21 58.05
C LEU A 7 -3.63 44.76 57.03
N ALA A 8 -2.33 44.85 57.36
CA ALA A 8 -1.25 44.40 56.49
C ALA A 8 -1.33 42.88 56.21
N HIS A 9 -1.68 42.08 57.23
CA HIS A 9 -1.82 40.63 57.06
C HIS A 9 -2.99 40.24 56.14
N ARG A 10 -4.12 40.96 56.20
CA ARG A 10 -5.26 40.70 55.30
C ARG A 10 -4.99 41.14 53.86
N LEU A 11 -4.28 42.25 53.66
CA LEU A 11 -3.86 42.73 52.34
C LEU A 11 -2.85 41.78 51.66
N ALA A 12 -1.94 41.18 52.43
CA ALA A 12 -1.01 40.17 51.93
C ALA A 12 -1.76 38.91 51.44
N LEU A 13 -2.71 38.40 52.23
CA LEU A 13 -3.50 37.23 51.86
C LEU A 13 -4.43 37.44 50.65
N LEU A 14 -4.94 38.66 50.43
CA LEU A 14 -5.75 38.97 49.24
C LEU A 14 -4.91 39.06 47.97
N ARG A 15 -3.69 39.58 48.07
CA ARG A 15 -2.76 39.73 46.94
C ARG A 15 -2.22 38.39 46.46
N ASP A 16 -1.94 37.45 47.37
CA ASP A 16 -1.52 36.10 47.00
C ASP A 16 -2.64 35.32 46.28
N ARG A 17 -3.90 35.49 46.69
CA ARG A 17 -5.03 34.84 46.02
C ARG A 17 -5.34 35.43 44.64
N ALA A 18 -5.19 36.75 44.48
CA ALA A 18 -5.36 37.39 43.17
C ALA A 18 -4.26 36.98 42.18
N VAL A 19 -3.02 36.81 42.65
CA VAL A 19 -1.88 36.38 41.81
C VAL A 19 -1.97 34.89 41.48
N ALA A 20 -2.37 34.04 42.42
CA ALA A 20 -2.52 32.60 42.17
C ALA A 20 -3.63 32.27 41.14
N VAL A 21 -4.72 33.04 41.12
CA VAL A 21 -5.82 32.85 40.14
C VAL A 21 -5.43 33.36 38.74
N ALA A 22 -4.54 34.35 38.64
CA ALA A 22 -4.10 34.90 37.35
C ALA A 22 -3.06 34.02 36.62
N VAL A 23 -2.19 33.31 37.35
CA VAL A 23 -1.11 32.50 36.73
C VAL A 23 -1.62 31.11 36.30
N ALA A 24 -2.66 30.57 36.94
CA ALA A 24 -3.24 29.28 36.54
C ALA A 24 -4.08 29.33 35.25
N GLY A 25 -4.46 30.53 34.78
CA GLY A 25 -5.30 30.71 33.59
C GLY A 25 -4.54 30.80 32.26
N LEU A 26 -3.22 30.95 32.26
CA LEU A 26 -2.43 31.31 31.06
C LEU A 26 -1.55 30.19 30.47
N ALA A 27 -1.65 28.95 30.95
CA ALA A 27 -0.82 27.83 30.48
C ALA A 27 -1.60 26.71 29.76
N LEU A 28 -2.80 26.99 29.23
CA LEU A 28 -3.60 25.99 28.47
C LEU A 28 -3.87 26.36 27.01
N LEU A 29 -3.24 27.40 26.48
CA LEU A 29 -3.44 27.80 25.08
C LEU A 29 -2.09 27.86 24.39
N TRP A 30 -1.77 26.84 23.59
CA TRP A 30 -0.98 26.90 22.32
C TRP A 30 -0.58 25.49 21.82
N VAL A 31 -1.45 24.48 21.98
CA VAL A 31 -1.35 23.23 21.19
C VAL A 31 -2.64 23.05 20.41
N ALA A 32 -2.85 23.93 19.44
CA ALA A 32 -3.81 23.71 18.37
C ALA A 32 -3.41 24.54 17.15
N SER A 33 -2.11 24.51 16.79
CA SER A 33 -1.77 24.64 15.38
C SER A 33 -2.20 23.34 14.70
N CYS A 34 -3.51 23.12 14.62
CA CYS A 34 -4.05 22.19 13.65
C CYS A 34 -3.66 22.78 12.31
N GLU A 35 -2.58 22.27 11.73
CA GLU A 35 -2.44 22.18 10.29
C GLU A 35 -3.75 21.54 9.83
N ARG A 36 -4.74 22.36 9.46
CA ARG A 36 -5.95 21.89 8.82
C ARG A 36 -5.41 21.15 7.60
N PRO A 37 -5.54 19.82 7.52
CA PRO A 37 -5.33 19.16 6.25
C PRO A 37 -6.32 19.86 5.34
N LEU A 38 -5.82 20.51 4.29
CA LEU A 38 -6.68 20.93 3.21
C LEU A 38 -7.25 19.63 2.67
N THR A 39 -8.42 19.24 3.16
CA THR A 39 -9.30 18.32 2.49
C THR A 39 -9.72 19.05 1.23
N VAL A 40 -8.85 18.97 0.22
CA VAL A 40 -9.20 19.22 -1.17
C VAL A 40 -10.22 18.13 -1.47
N THR A 41 -11.49 18.45 -1.22
CA THR A 41 -12.60 17.72 -1.80
C THR A 41 -12.55 18.04 -3.29
N GLU A 42 -11.62 17.41 -3.99
CA GLU A 42 -11.61 17.44 -5.44
C GLU A 42 -12.86 16.69 -5.87
N PRO A 43 -13.77 17.32 -6.64
CA PRO A 43 -14.98 16.69 -7.09
C PRO A 43 -14.54 15.60 -8.07
N ASN A 44 -14.49 14.37 -7.55
CA ASN A 44 -14.05 13.17 -8.26
C ASN A 44 -12.54 13.18 -8.54
N PRO A 45 -11.68 12.42 -7.80
CA PRO A 45 -10.28 12.26 -8.18
C PRO A 45 -10.25 11.65 -9.57
N SER A 46 -9.98 12.48 -10.57
CA SER A 46 -9.96 12.05 -11.96
C SER A 46 -8.69 11.21 -12.15
N VAL A 47 -8.88 9.89 -12.21
CA VAL A 47 -7.78 8.95 -12.41
C VAL A 47 -7.28 9.14 -13.84
N ALA A 48 -6.06 9.66 -13.96
CA ALA A 48 -5.42 9.82 -15.26
C ALA A 48 -4.83 8.50 -15.75
N GLN A 49 -4.19 7.76 -14.84
CA GLN A 49 -3.48 6.52 -15.15
C GLN A 49 -3.61 5.50 -14.02
N LEU A 50 -3.63 4.22 -14.39
CA LEU A 50 -3.44 3.09 -13.48
C LEU A 50 -2.15 2.40 -13.88
N VAL A 51 -1.33 2.01 -12.90
CA VAL A 51 -0.07 1.28 -13.14
C VAL A 51 -0.05 0.02 -12.32
N VAL A 52 0.21 -1.11 -12.96
CA VAL A 52 0.40 -2.43 -12.37
C VAL A 52 1.87 -2.81 -12.42
N SER A 53 2.41 -3.24 -11.28
CA SER A 53 3.79 -3.70 -11.14
C SER A 53 3.84 -5.04 -10.41
N PRO A 54 4.68 -5.99 -10.84
CA PRO A 54 5.47 -5.99 -12.09
C PRO A 54 4.60 -6.11 -13.36
N ASN A 55 5.10 -5.65 -14.51
CA ASN A 55 4.39 -5.72 -15.80
C ASN A 55 4.62 -7.03 -16.56
N VAL A 56 5.75 -7.71 -16.32
CA VAL A 56 6.09 -9.01 -16.90
C VAL A 56 6.68 -9.90 -15.83
N VAL A 57 6.19 -11.13 -15.73
CA VAL A 57 6.66 -12.12 -14.75
C VAL A 57 6.74 -13.50 -15.38
N THR A 58 7.79 -14.24 -15.03
CA THR A 58 7.90 -15.67 -15.31
C THR A 58 7.81 -16.46 -14.01
N LEU A 59 6.88 -17.41 -13.93
CA LEU A 59 6.62 -18.25 -12.76
C LEU A 59 6.74 -19.72 -13.12
N GLN A 60 7.01 -20.58 -12.14
CA GLN A 60 6.81 -22.03 -12.29
C GLN A 60 5.37 -22.40 -11.89
N GLN A 61 4.92 -23.59 -12.26
CA GLN A 61 3.61 -24.09 -11.82
C GLN A 61 3.46 -23.98 -10.30
N ASN A 62 2.27 -23.55 -9.85
CA ASN A 62 1.89 -23.37 -8.45
C ASN A 62 2.71 -22.33 -7.67
N GLN A 63 3.62 -21.59 -8.32
CA GLN A 63 4.24 -20.42 -7.73
C GLN A 63 3.24 -19.28 -7.64
N SER A 64 3.49 -18.41 -6.68
CA SER A 64 2.67 -17.23 -6.44
C SER A 64 3.42 -15.95 -6.76
N GLN A 65 2.69 -14.95 -7.25
CA GLN A 65 3.23 -13.64 -7.54
C GLN A 65 2.32 -12.56 -6.99
N ASP A 66 2.92 -11.58 -6.32
CA ASP A 66 2.22 -10.37 -5.90
C ASP A 66 2.31 -9.29 -6.97
N PHE A 67 1.15 -8.71 -7.28
CA PHE A 67 1.01 -7.52 -8.10
C PHE A 67 0.57 -6.35 -7.23
N THR A 68 1.05 -5.17 -7.55
CA THR A 68 0.62 -3.91 -6.95
C THR A 68 0.05 -3.01 -8.03
N ALA A 69 -1.14 -2.47 -7.81
CA ALA A 69 -1.76 -1.46 -8.65
C ALA A 69 -1.88 -0.13 -7.89
N VAL A 70 -1.48 0.96 -8.55
CA VAL A 70 -1.59 2.33 -8.02
C VAL A 70 -2.18 3.23 -9.10
N GLY A 71 -3.21 3.99 -8.71
CA GLY A 71 -3.79 5.04 -9.55
C GLY A 71 -3.05 6.36 -9.38
N PHE A 72 -2.88 7.09 -10.48
CA PHE A 72 -2.27 8.41 -10.51
C PHE A 72 -3.24 9.46 -11.08
N THR A 73 -3.24 10.65 -10.49
CA THR A 73 -3.93 11.84 -11.00
C THR A 73 -3.16 12.47 -12.16
N THR A 74 -3.75 13.48 -12.82
CA THR A 74 -3.07 14.25 -13.87
C THR A 74 -1.83 15.01 -13.37
N THR A 75 -1.76 15.29 -12.08
CA THR A 75 -0.59 15.91 -11.42
C THR A 75 0.51 14.90 -11.06
N GLY A 76 0.27 13.60 -11.25
CA GLY A 76 1.20 12.53 -10.90
C GLY A 76 1.11 12.08 -9.44
N ASP A 77 0.16 12.61 -8.66
CA ASP A 77 -0.09 12.18 -7.29
C ASP A 77 -0.86 10.86 -7.23
N SER A 78 -0.69 10.12 -6.14
CA SER A 78 -1.48 8.92 -5.91
C SER A 78 -2.96 9.26 -5.69
N ALA A 79 -3.83 8.68 -6.51
CA ALA A 79 -5.28 8.86 -6.42
C ALA A 79 -5.89 7.85 -5.44
N GLN A 80 -6.92 8.26 -4.71
CA GLN A 80 -7.74 7.34 -3.92
C GLN A 80 -8.79 6.71 -4.85
N ILE A 81 -8.64 5.42 -5.15
CA ILE A 81 -9.45 4.71 -6.14
C ILE A 81 -9.85 3.33 -5.60
N GLY A 82 -10.87 2.72 -6.19
CA GLY A 82 -11.11 1.29 -6.15
C GLY A 82 -10.43 0.61 -7.33
N VAL A 83 -9.99 -0.63 -7.16
CA VAL A 83 -9.40 -1.45 -8.24
C VAL A 83 -10.08 -2.80 -8.29
N THR A 84 -10.49 -3.20 -9.48
CA THR A 84 -10.99 -4.55 -9.77
C THR A 84 -9.93 -5.30 -10.57
N TRP A 85 -9.63 -6.53 -10.14
CA TRP A 85 -8.67 -7.40 -10.81
C TRP A 85 -9.38 -8.43 -11.68
N SER A 86 -8.76 -8.79 -12.80
CA SER A 86 -9.22 -9.85 -13.71
C SER A 86 -8.03 -10.63 -14.25
N VAL A 87 -8.20 -11.93 -14.46
CA VAL A 87 -7.14 -12.81 -14.94
C VAL A 87 -7.66 -13.72 -16.05
N THR A 88 -6.83 -14.02 -17.04
CA THR A 88 -7.20 -14.96 -18.13
C THR A 88 -7.05 -16.43 -17.74
N GLY A 89 -6.46 -16.72 -16.58
CA GLY A 89 -6.32 -18.06 -16.02
C GLY A 89 -5.64 -18.05 -14.66
N GLY A 90 -5.87 -19.09 -13.86
CA GLY A 90 -5.46 -19.12 -12.45
C GLY A 90 -6.45 -18.41 -11.53
N THR A 91 -5.99 -18.06 -10.33
CA THR A 91 -6.76 -17.34 -9.31
C THR A 91 -5.99 -16.12 -8.83
N ILE A 92 -6.71 -15.08 -8.42
CA ILE A 92 -6.13 -13.88 -7.82
C ILE A 92 -6.88 -13.50 -6.55
N ASP A 93 -6.16 -13.43 -5.44
CA ASP A 93 -6.69 -12.93 -4.16
C ASP A 93 -6.34 -11.45 -4.05
N THR A 94 -7.32 -10.62 -3.71
CA THR A 94 -7.13 -9.16 -3.75
C THR A 94 -7.20 -8.54 -2.36
N SER A 95 -6.31 -7.60 -2.07
CA SER A 95 -6.35 -6.79 -0.86
C SER A 95 -6.04 -5.32 -1.19
N SER A 96 -6.38 -4.40 -0.28
CA SER A 96 -6.12 -2.97 -0.50
C SER A 96 -5.76 -2.30 0.81
N SER A 97 -4.79 -1.39 0.76
CA SER A 97 -4.35 -0.60 1.91
C SER A 97 -4.12 0.84 1.46
N GLY A 98 -5.06 1.72 1.84
CA GLY A 98 -5.08 3.10 1.37
C GLY A 98 -5.15 3.17 -0.16
N LYS A 99 -4.19 3.89 -0.76
CA LYS A 99 -4.10 4.15 -2.21
C LYS A 99 -3.39 3.03 -3.00
N ARG A 100 -3.03 1.93 -2.35
CA ARG A 100 -2.34 0.78 -2.96
C ARG A 100 -3.25 -0.44 -2.94
N HIS A 101 -3.32 -1.12 -4.08
CA HIS A 101 -4.12 -2.32 -4.26
C HIS A 101 -3.20 -3.48 -4.61
N TYR A 102 -3.39 -4.61 -3.96
CA TYR A 102 -2.55 -5.80 -4.12
C TYR A 102 -3.37 -6.94 -4.71
N GLY A 103 -2.74 -7.70 -5.60
CA GLY A 103 -3.30 -8.91 -6.18
C GLY A 103 -2.31 -10.05 -6.04
N HIS A 104 -2.65 -11.07 -5.25
CA HIS A 104 -1.86 -12.27 -5.06
C HIS A 104 -2.29 -13.33 -6.08
N TYR A 105 -1.49 -13.50 -7.12
CA TYR A 105 -1.78 -14.36 -8.25
C TYR A 105 -1.15 -15.75 -8.08
N LYS A 106 -1.91 -16.80 -8.43
CA LYS A 106 -1.43 -18.19 -8.49
C LYS A 106 -2.01 -18.90 -9.70
N ASN A 107 -1.22 -19.79 -10.30
CA ASN A 107 -1.68 -20.62 -11.41
C ASN A 107 -0.97 -21.97 -11.47
N ALA A 108 -1.74 -23.04 -11.64
CA ALA A 108 -1.25 -24.41 -11.80
C ALA A 108 -1.01 -24.79 -13.27
N SER A 109 -1.66 -24.11 -14.20
CA SER A 109 -1.56 -24.39 -15.64
C SER A 109 -0.41 -23.65 -16.27
N CYS A 110 0.36 -24.33 -17.12
CA CYS A 110 1.40 -23.68 -17.92
C CYS A 110 0.82 -22.90 -19.09
N GLY A 111 1.54 -21.87 -19.51
CA GLY A 111 1.16 -21.03 -20.64
C GLY A 111 1.35 -19.56 -20.35
N ASN A 112 0.79 -18.73 -21.22
CA ASN A 112 0.81 -17.29 -21.10
C ASN A 112 -0.55 -16.79 -20.62
N PHE A 113 -0.54 -16.00 -19.57
CA PHE A 113 -1.71 -15.44 -18.91
C PHE A 113 -1.55 -13.92 -18.77
N LYS A 114 -2.66 -13.25 -18.54
CA LYS A 114 -2.72 -11.81 -18.29
C LYS A 114 -3.40 -11.54 -16.98
N VAL A 115 -2.87 -10.57 -16.25
CA VAL A 115 -3.45 -10.02 -15.02
C VAL A 115 -3.74 -8.56 -15.27
N ALA A 116 -5.02 -8.19 -15.32
CA ALA A 116 -5.44 -6.82 -15.59
C ALA A 116 -6.11 -6.20 -14.36
N ALA A 117 -5.74 -4.97 -14.05
CA ALA A 117 -6.37 -4.15 -13.04
C ALA A 117 -7.20 -3.06 -13.72
N THR A 118 -8.35 -2.70 -13.16
CA THR A 118 -9.22 -1.63 -13.67
C THR A 118 -9.64 -0.69 -12.53
N SER A 119 -9.45 0.61 -12.72
CA SER A 119 -9.74 1.65 -11.73
C SER A 119 -11.21 2.07 -11.72
N HIS A 120 -11.71 2.38 -10.53
CA HIS A 120 -13.04 2.94 -10.31
C HIS A 120 -12.94 4.07 -9.28
N PRO A 121 -13.31 5.32 -9.61
CA PRO A 121 -13.84 5.80 -10.89
C PRO A 121 -12.76 5.90 -12.00
N GLY A 122 -13.19 6.13 -13.25
CA GLY A 122 -12.30 6.48 -14.37
C GLY A 122 -11.95 5.35 -15.35
N SER A 123 -12.26 4.09 -15.03
CA SER A 123 -12.13 2.92 -15.91
C SER A 123 -10.78 2.82 -16.64
N LYS A 124 -9.70 3.29 -15.99
CA LYS A 124 -8.35 3.11 -16.51
C LYS A 124 -7.91 1.70 -16.21
N SER A 125 -7.29 1.05 -17.18
CA SER A 125 -6.82 -0.32 -17.02
C SER A 125 -5.36 -0.42 -17.39
N ASP A 126 -4.66 -1.29 -16.68
CA ASP A 126 -3.30 -1.70 -16.99
C ASP A 126 -3.19 -3.22 -16.83
N THR A 127 -2.32 -3.84 -17.63
CA THR A 127 -2.23 -5.29 -17.78
C THR A 127 -0.79 -5.76 -17.65
N ALA A 128 -0.57 -6.73 -16.75
CA ALA A 128 0.66 -7.47 -16.64
C ALA A 128 0.59 -8.81 -17.38
N ASN A 129 1.70 -9.21 -17.98
CA ASN A 129 1.87 -10.50 -18.66
C ASN A 129 2.55 -11.49 -17.72
N VAL A 130 2.01 -12.70 -17.64
CA VAL A 130 2.54 -13.78 -16.80
C VAL A 130 2.79 -15.01 -17.64
N THR A 131 4.03 -15.49 -17.64
CA THR A 131 4.40 -16.75 -18.30
C THR A 131 4.64 -17.82 -17.24
N VAL A 132 3.82 -18.86 -17.24
CA VAL A 132 3.96 -20.01 -16.33
C VAL A 132 4.68 -21.13 -17.07
N THR A 133 5.90 -21.44 -16.62
CA THR A 133 6.72 -22.51 -17.18
C THR A 133 6.44 -23.84 -16.47
N CYS A 134 6.37 -24.90 -17.27
CA CYS A 134 6.30 -26.26 -16.75
C CYS A 134 7.69 -26.70 -16.27
N ALA A 135 7.73 -27.48 -15.20
CA ALA A 135 8.92 -28.26 -14.90
C ALA A 135 9.12 -29.28 -16.04
N PRO A 136 10.34 -29.41 -16.60
CA PRO A 136 10.62 -30.48 -17.55
C PRO A 136 10.43 -31.83 -16.84
N SER A 137 9.81 -32.78 -17.52
CA SER A 137 9.73 -34.16 -17.02
C SER A 137 11.15 -34.70 -16.83
N PRO A 138 11.47 -35.35 -15.70
CA PRO A 138 12.80 -35.92 -15.49
C PRO A 138 13.10 -36.97 -16.57
N VAL A 139 14.34 -36.97 -17.05
CA VAL A 139 14.80 -37.94 -18.06
C VAL A 139 14.87 -39.32 -17.41
N ALA A 140 14.03 -40.25 -17.86
CA ALA A 140 13.86 -41.55 -17.20
C ALA A 140 14.97 -42.56 -17.52
N SER A 141 15.62 -42.46 -18.69
CA SER A 141 16.78 -43.30 -19.02
C SER A 141 17.55 -42.72 -20.21
N VAL A 142 18.84 -43.03 -20.25
CA VAL A 142 19.72 -42.82 -21.41
C VAL A 142 20.11 -44.19 -21.92
N SER A 143 19.78 -44.50 -23.17
CA SER A 143 20.17 -45.75 -23.83
C SER A 143 21.26 -45.46 -24.86
N VAL A 144 22.32 -46.26 -24.85
CA VAL A 144 23.47 -46.14 -25.77
C VAL A 144 23.49 -47.36 -26.67
N ALA A 145 23.60 -47.15 -27.99
CA ALA A 145 23.65 -48.23 -28.98
C ALA A 145 24.83 -48.03 -29.96
N PRO A 146 25.55 -49.10 -30.34
CA PRO A 146 25.37 -50.49 -29.90
C PRO A 146 25.95 -50.76 -28.49
N PRO A 147 25.41 -51.73 -27.73
CA PRO A 147 25.91 -52.09 -26.40
C PRO A 147 27.34 -52.67 -26.41
N SER A 148 27.81 -53.12 -27.58
CA SER A 148 29.17 -53.58 -27.80
C SER A 148 29.66 -53.14 -29.18
N ALA A 149 30.89 -52.68 -29.26
CA ALA A 149 31.61 -52.48 -30.52
C ALA A 149 32.64 -53.60 -30.67
N THR A 150 32.61 -54.32 -31.79
CA THR A 150 33.61 -55.36 -32.10
C THR A 150 34.57 -54.81 -33.16
N VAL A 151 35.87 -54.87 -32.87
CA VAL A 151 36.93 -54.54 -33.83
C VAL A 151 37.47 -55.85 -34.39
N PRO A 152 37.45 -56.07 -35.72
CA PRO A 152 38.04 -57.25 -36.34
C PRO A 152 39.58 -57.20 -36.23
N VAL A 153 40.19 -58.36 -35.94
CA VAL A 153 41.64 -58.60 -35.92
C VAL A 153 42.15 -59.10 -37.26
#